data_AF-A0A3B9KV12-F1
#
_entry.id   AF-A0A3B9KV12-F1
#
_cell.length_a   1.000
_cell.length_b   1.000
_cell.length_c   1.000
_cell.angle_alpha   90.00
_cell.angle_beta   90.00
_cell.angle_gamma   90.00
#
_symmetry.space_group_name_H-M   'P 1'
#
loop_
_entity.id
_entity.type
_entity.pdbx_description
1 polymer ?
#
loop_
_entity_poly.entity_id
_entity_poly.type
_entity_poly.pdbx_seq_one_letter_code
_entity_poly.pdbx_strand_id
1 'polypeptide(L)'
;IDPKKDVDGFSQMNIGSLLLDDKRGLYSCTPLGIIHLILSTGIDLTGKHAVVVGRSNEVGKPVALMLLQHNATVTICHSKTRDLGEFTRTADVLVVAVGQKKLIKGDMVKEGAVVIDVGINRDENGKLCGDVDFESVEPKASYITPVPGGVGPMTIAMLMANTLKAAKGNVQ
;
A
#
# COMPACT_ATOMS: atom_id res chain seq x y z
N ILE A 1 -17.14 -17.62 0.74
CA ILE A 1 -17.83 -16.58 1.54
C ILE A 1 -18.67 -15.76 0.56
N ASP A 2 -19.93 -15.42 0.90
CA ASP A 2 -20.75 -14.50 0.09
C ASP A 2 -19.99 -13.16 -0.07
N PRO A 3 -19.76 -12.64 -1.29
CA PRO A 3 -18.98 -11.42 -1.48
C PRO A 3 -19.50 -10.20 -0.71
N LYS A 4 -20.80 -10.14 -0.39
CA LYS A 4 -21.39 -9.07 0.45
C LYS A 4 -20.97 -9.16 1.93
N LYS A 5 -20.46 -10.31 2.35
CA LYS A 5 -19.99 -10.61 3.71
C LYS A 5 -18.48 -10.81 3.79
N ASP A 6 -17.79 -10.75 2.65
CA ASP A 6 -16.35 -10.88 2.54
C ASP A 6 -15.67 -9.56 2.89
N VAL A 7 -15.64 -9.26 4.19
CA VAL A 7 -15.07 -8.01 4.74
C VAL A 7 -13.56 -7.90 4.57
N ASP A 8 -12.89 -9.00 4.23
CA ASP A 8 -11.48 -9.01 3.82
C ASP A 8 -11.28 -8.61 2.35
N GLY A 9 -12.33 -8.66 1.52
CA GLY A 9 -12.32 -8.16 0.15
C GLY A 9 -11.53 -9.00 -0.86
N PHE A 10 -11.25 -10.27 -0.56
CA PHE A 10 -10.43 -11.15 -1.42
C PHE A 10 -11.24 -12.06 -2.35
N SER A 11 -12.57 -12.06 -2.26
CA SER A 11 -13.40 -12.79 -3.21
C SER A 11 -13.22 -12.23 -4.62
N GLN A 12 -13.33 -13.10 -5.62
CA GLN A 12 -13.18 -12.72 -7.03
C GLN A 12 -14.13 -11.58 -7.43
N MET A 13 -15.35 -11.55 -6.88
CA MET A 13 -16.31 -10.47 -7.14
C MET A 13 -15.84 -9.12 -6.54
N ASN A 14 -15.28 -9.12 -5.33
CA ASN A 14 -14.75 -7.91 -4.70
C ASN A 14 -13.49 -7.39 -5.41
N ILE A 15 -12.60 -8.29 -5.84
CA ILE A 15 -11.43 -7.95 -6.66
C ILE A 15 -11.88 -7.38 -8.01
N GLY A 16 -12.89 -7.99 -8.65
CA GLY A 16 -13.49 -7.47 -9.88
C GLY A 16 -14.13 -6.09 -9.69
N SER A 17 -14.79 -5.88 -8.56
CA SER A 17 -15.37 -4.58 -8.19
C SER A 17 -14.28 -3.51 -8.05
N LEU A 18 -13.12 -3.84 -7.45
CA LEU A 18 -11.99 -2.93 -7.40
C LEU A 18 -11.47 -2.60 -8.81
N LEU A 19 -11.31 -3.61 -9.67
CA LEU A 19 -10.84 -3.41 -11.04
C LEU A 19 -11.77 -2.49 -11.84
N LEU A 20 -13.08 -2.62 -11.65
CA LEU A 20 -14.12 -1.83 -12.32
C LEU A 20 -14.41 -0.48 -11.63
N ASP A 21 -13.70 -0.16 -10.54
CA ASP A 21 -13.97 0.99 -9.68
C ASP A 21 -15.41 1.06 -9.13
N ASP A 22 -16.02 -0.10 -8.90
CA ASP A 22 -17.33 -0.20 -8.27
C ASP A 22 -17.21 -0.07 -6.75
N LYS A 23 -17.60 1.12 -6.25
CA LYS A 23 -17.56 1.44 -4.82
C LYS A 23 -18.56 0.65 -3.98
N ARG A 24 -19.41 -0.20 -4.56
CA ARG A 24 -20.28 -1.12 -3.80
C ARG A 24 -19.56 -2.40 -3.36
N GLY A 25 -18.41 -2.72 -3.97
CA GLY A 25 -17.58 -3.83 -3.52
C GLY A 25 -16.91 -3.59 -2.17
N LEU A 26 -16.55 -4.66 -1.46
CA LEU A 26 -15.72 -4.60 -0.26
C LEU A 26 -14.25 -4.74 -0.69
N TYR A 27 -13.45 -3.69 -0.55
CA TYR A 27 -12.06 -3.71 -1.00
C TYR A 27 -11.13 -4.24 0.08
N SER A 28 -9.99 -4.81 -0.34
CA SER A 28 -9.00 -5.40 0.57
C SER A 28 -8.48 -4.40 1.62
N CYS A 29 -8.44 -4.84 2.87
CA CYS A 29 -8.21 -3.99 4.05
C CYS A 29 -6.86 -3.28 4.05
N THR A 30 -5.75 -3.98 3.77
CA THR A 30 -4.41 -3.39 3.79
C THR A 30 -4.25 -2.28 2.73
N PRO A 31 -4.60 -2.51 1.45
CA PRO A 31 -4.64 -1.45 0.42
C PRO A 31 -5.51 -0.24 0.77
N LEU A 32 -6.71 -0.46 1.32
CA LEU A 32 -7.54 0.65 1.82
C LEU A 32 -6.81 1.46 2.89
N GLY A 33 -6.13 0.78 3.82
CA GLY A 33 -5.37 1.41 4.88
C GLY A 33 -4.21 2.25 4.36
N ILE A 34 -3.51 1.75 3.34
CA ILE A 34 -2.43 2.47 2.65
C ILE A 34 -2.95 3.76 2.02
N ILE A 35 -4.06 3.68 1.27
CA ILE A 35 -4.67 4.87 0.65
C ILE A 35 -5.10 5.88 1.72
N HIS A 36 -5.68 5.41 2.82
CA HIS A 36 -6.07 6.29 3.92
C HIS A 36 -4.86 7.01 4.54
N LEU A 37 -3.76 6.29 4.79
CA LEU A 37 -2.52 6.88 5.29
C LEU A 37 -1.97 7.94 4.33
N ILE A 38 -1.90 7.63 3.03
CA ILE A 38 -1.42 8.57 2.01
C ILE A 38 -2.28 9.84 2.01
N LEU A 39 -3.61 9.70 1.91
CA LEU A 39 -4.51 10.86 1.86
C LEU A 39 -4.51 11.68 3.16
N SER A 40 -4.23 11.05 4.31
CA SER A 40 -4.11 11.75 5.59
C SER A 40 -2.92 12.72 5.66
N THR A 41 -1.93 12.58 4.77
CA THR A 41 -0.82 13.54 4.64
C THR A 41 -1.22 14.86 3.98
N GLY A 42 -2.41 14.91 3.36
CA GLY A 42 -2.87 16.06 2.56
C GLY A 42 -2.29 16.10 1.14
N ILE A 43 -1.55 15.08 0.70
CA ILE A 43 -1.03 15.00 -0.67
C ILE A 43 -2.15 14.76 -1.68
N ASP A 44 -2.17 15.57 -2.75
CA ASP A 44 -2.98 15.27 -3.94
C ASP A 44 -2.24 14.27 -4.82
N LEU A 45 -2.87 13.12 -5.06
CA LEU A 45 -2.34 12.04 -5.89
C LEU A 45 -2.47 12.31 -7.40
N THR A 46 -3.27 13.30 -7.80
CA THR A 46 -3.53 13.63 -9.19
C THR A 46 -2.22 13.97 -9.92
N GLY A 47 -1.89 13.18 -10.94
CA GLY A 47 -0.68 13.35 -11.75
C GLY A 47 0.63 12.99 -11.07
N LYS A 48 0.61 12.55 -9.80
CA LYS A 48 1.80 12.08 -9.09
C LYS A 48 2.26 10.73 -9.64
N HIS A 49 3.56 10.50 -9.62
CA HIS A 49 4.12 9.19 -9.96
C HIS A 49 4.20 8.32 -8.71
N ALA A 50 3.35 7.29 -8.65
CA ALA A 50 3.38 6.29 -7.60
C ALA A 50 4.09 5.01 -8.07
N VAL A 51 5.01 4.52 -7.26
CA VAL A 51 5.73 3.26 -7.50
C VAL A 51 5.32 2.26 -6.43
N VAL A 52 4.82 1.10 -6.86
CA VAL A 52 4.49 -0.02 -5.98
C VAL A 52 5.51 -1.12 -6.18
N VAL A 53 6.31 -1.41 -5.15
CA VAL A 53 7.28 -2.50 -5.13
C VAL A 53 6.60 -3.72 -4.50
N GLY A 54 6.21 -4.67 -5.34
CA GLY A 54 5.40 -5.82 -4.94
C GLY A 54 4.14 -5.93 -5.78
N ARG A 55 3.78 -7.15 -6.18
CA ARG A 55 2.63 -7.45 -7.05
C ARG A 55 1.75 -8.58 -6.53
N SER A 56 1.72 -8.75 -5.21
CA SER A 56 0.86 -9.73 -4.55
C SER A 56 -0.61 -9.43 -4.83
N ASN A 57 -1.46 -10.45 -4.75
CA ASN A 57 -2.90 -10.26 -4.94
C ASN A 57 -3.52 -9.58 -3.71
N GLU A 58 -2.87 -9.71 -2.56
CA GLU A 58 -3.32 -9.25 -1.26
C GLU A 58 -3.04 -7.76 -1.03
N VAL A 59 -1.96 -7.24 -1.62
CA VAL A 59 -1.50 -5.87 -1.38
C VAL A 59 -1.12 -5.15 -2.67
N GLY A 60 -0.10 -5.66 -3.38
CA GLY A 60 0.57 -4.90 -4.44
C GLY A 60 -0.33 -4.53 -5.63
N LYS A 61 -1.08 -5.48 -6.17
CA LYS A 61 -2.00 -5.20 -7.28
C LYS A 61 -3.18 -4.33 -6.84
N PRO A 62 -3.88 -4.62 -5.72
CA PRO A 62 -4.98 -3.76 -5.31
C PRO A 62 -4.57 -2.32 -5.01
N VAL A 63 -3.43 -2.09 -4.31
CA VAL A 63 -3.00 -0.72 -3.99
C VAL A 63 -2.61 0.05 -5.25
N ALA A 64 -2.01 -0.61 -6.25
CA ALA A 64 -1.72 0.00 -7.55
C ALA A 64 -3.02 0.45 -8.27
N LEU A 65 -4.07 -0.37 -8.24
CA LEU A 65 -5.37 -0.01 -8.81
C LEU A 65 -6.01 1.17 -8.05
N MET A 66 -5.94 1.18 -6.71
CA MET A 66 -6.48 2.29 -5.94
C MET A 66 -5.71 3.60 -6.17
N LEU A 67 -4.38 3.55 -6.28
CA LEU A 67 -3.57 4.71 -6.65
C LEU A 67 -4.00 5.26 -8.02
N LEU A 68 -4.26 4.37 -8.99
CA LEU A 68 -4.80 4.74 -10.30
C LEU A 68 -6.19 5.38 -10.20
N GLN A 69 -7.09 4.84 -9.37
CA GLN A 69 -8.41 5.45 -9.10
C GLN A 69 -8.30 6.86 -8.50
N HIS A 70 -7.18 7.16 -7.83
CA HIS A 70 -6.84 8.48 -7.32
C HIS A 70 -6.00 9.32 -8.32
N ASN A 71 -6.06 9.00 -9.61
CA ASN A 71 -5.42 9.73 -10.71
C ASN A 71 -3.89 9.77 -10.67
N ALA A 72 -3.23 8.87 -9.92
CA ALA A 72 -1.79 8.74 -9.98
C ALA A 72 -1.35 8.02 -11.27
N THR A 73 -0.17 8.36 -11.78
CA THR A 73 0.56 7.50 -12.73
C THR A 73 1.21 6.39 -11.93
N VAL A 74 0.99 5.12 -12.28
CA VAL A 74 1.44 4.00 -11.45
C VAL A 74 2.43 3.09 -12.17
N THR A 75 3.58 2.83 -11.53
CA THR A 75 4.54 1.80 -11.94
C THR A 75 4.56 0.67 -10.93
N ILE A 76 4.42 -0.59 -11.39
CA ILE A 76 4.50 -1.77 -10.53
C ILE A 76 5.84 -2.47 -10.74
N CYS A 77 6.68 -2.49 -9.71
CA CYS A 77 7.95 -3.20 -9.68
C CYS A 77 7.83 -4.55 -8.97
N HIS A 78 8.73 -5.48 -9.30
CA HIS A 78 8.79 -6.81 -8.69
C HIS A 78 10.19 -7.42 -8.81
N SER A 79 10.36 -8.68 -8.36
CA SER A 79 11.63 -9.41 -8.36
C SER A 79 12.31 -9.63 -9.74
N LYS A 80 11.69 -9.19 -10.83
CA LYS A 80 12.25 -9.25 -12.19
C LYS A 80 12.41 -7.86 -12.83
N THR A 81 12.08 -6.80 -12.10
CA THR A 81 12.39 -5.42 -12.50
C THR A 81 13.90 -5.27 -12.50
N ARG A 82 14.46 -4.87 -13.63
CA ARG A 82 15.88 -4.51 -13.74
C ARG A 82 16.05 -3.11 -13.15
N ASP A 83 17.12 -2.92 -12.40
CA ASP A 83 17.41 -1.67 -11.65
C ASP A 83 16.16 -1.12 -10.94
N LEU A 84 15.77 -1.76 -9.83
CA LEU A 84 14.65 -1.30 -9.03
C LEU A 84 14.79 0.19 -8.64
N GLY A 85 16.03 0.64 -8.41
CA GLY A 85 16.32 2.02 -8.01
C GLY A 85 15.97 3.05 -9.08
N GLU A 86 16.07 2.70 -10.36
CA GLU A 86 15.67 3.56 -11.48
C GLU A 86 14.24 4.07 -11.31
N PHE A 87 13.33 3.17 -10.94
CA PHE A 87 11.93 3.49 -10.76
C PHE A 87 11.67 4.18 -9.41
N THR A 88 12.19 3.62 -8.32
CA THR A 88 11.88 4.13 -6.97
C THR A 88 12.40 5.56 -6.73
N ARG A 89 13.50 5.96 -7.39
CA ARG A 89 14.02 7.35 -7.34
C ARG A 89 13.12 8.37 -8.04
N THR A 90 12.17 7.93 -8.85
CA THR A 90 11.21 8.83 -9.54
C THR A 90 9.87 8.94 -8.81
N ALA A 91 9.65 8.15 -7.75
CA ALA A 91 8.39 8.03 -7.05
C ALA A 91 8.12 9.26 -6.17
N ASP A 92 7.00 9.95 -6.41
CA ASP A 92 6.42 10.87 -5.44
C ASP A 92 5.79 10.11 -4.26
N VAL A 93 5.24 8.93 -4.55
CA VAL A 93 4.66 8.00 -3.58
C VAL A 93 5.26 6.62 -3.81
N LEU A 94 5.90 6.06 -2.78
CA LEU A 94 6.54 4.74 -2.83
C LEU A 94 5.85 3.79 -1.86
N VAL A 95 5.23 2.73 -2.36
CA VAL A 95 4.62 1.67 -1.55
C VAL A 95 5.46 0.40 -1.67
N VAL A 96 5.90 -0.18 -0.54
CA VAL A 96 6.80 -1.34 -0.52
C VAL A 96 6.14 -2.50 0.23
N ALA A 97 5.92 -3.61 -0.48
CA ALA A 97 5.21 -4.79 0.03
C ALA A 97 5.80 -6.09 -0.54
N VAL A 98 7.03 -6.41 -0.15
CA VAL A 98 7.81 -7.55 -0.67
C VAL A 98 8.23 -8.56 0.39
N GLY A 99 8.20 -8.22 1.68
CA GLY A 99 8.66 -9.09 2.76
C GLY A 99 10.17 -9.36 2.68
N GLN A 100 10.95 -8.33 2.35
CA GLN A 100 12.40 -8.37 2.30
C GLN A 100 12.98 -7.23 3.13
N LYS A 101 13.59 -7.60 4.25
CA LYS A 101 14.21 -6.68 5.22
C LYS A 101 15.10 -5.65 4.51
N LYS A 102 14.82 -4.36 4.73
CA LYS A 102 15.70 -3.25 4.33
C LYS A 102 16.12 -3.27 2.85
N LEU A 103 15.24 -3.75 1.97
CA LEU A 103 15.48 -3.78 0.52
C LEU A 103 15.62 -2.36 -0.04
N ILE A 104 14.71 -1.46 0.36
CA ILE A 104 14.72 -0.07 -0.08
C ILE A 104 15.59 0.76 0.86
N LYS A 105 16.61 1.41 0.30
CA LYS A 105 17.58 2.25 1.01
C LYS A 105 17.42 3.72 0.64
N GLY A 106 18.03 4.60 1.42
CA GLY A 106 17.99 6.05 1.21
C GLY A 106 18.35 6.50 -0.21
N ASP A 107 19.36 5.93 -0.85
CA ASP A 107 19.77 6.27 -2.22
C ASP A 107 18.75 5.85 -3.30
N MET A 108 17.78 5.01 -2.95
CA MET A 108 16.70 4.57 -3.82
C MET A 108 15.45 5.44 -3.73
N VAL A 109 15.40 6.42 -2.82
CA VAL A 109 14.20 7.23 -2.56
C VAL A 109 14.40 8.67 -3.03
N LYS A 110 13.36 9.20 -3.69
CA LYS A 110 13.26 10.59 -4.13
C LYS A 110 13.14 11.52 -2.91
N GLU A 111 13.82 12.67 -2.97
CA GLU A 111 13.66 13.72 -1.98
C GLU A 111 12.20 14.21 -1.92
N GLY A 112 11.64 14.29 -0.72
CA GLY A 112 10.25 14.68 -0.47
C GLY A 112 9.19 13.61 -0.76
N ALA A 113 9.57 12.35 -1.03
CA ALA A 113 8.60 11.28 -1.30
C ALA A 113 7.75 10.91 -0.07
N VAL A 114 6.53 10.44 -0.31
CA VAL A 114 5.72 9.73 0.68
C VAL A 114 6.06 8.24 0.60
N VAL A 115 6.53 7.64 1.69
CA VAL A 115 6.98 6.25 1.73
C VAL A 115 6.08 5.42 2.64
N ILE A 116 5.46 4.39 2.08
CA ILE A 116 4.62 3.43 2.79
C ILE A 116 5.31 2.07 2.83
N ASP A 117 5.75 1.67 4.02
CA ASP A 117 6.35 0.38 4.31
C ASP A 117 5.29 -0.59 4.86
N VAL A 118 4.93 -1.58 4.04
CA VAL A 118 3.95 -2.62 4.40
C VAL A 118 4.65 -3.85 4.99
N GLY A 119 5.96 -3.94 4.86
CA GLY A 119 6.75 -5.09 5.27
C GLY A 119 6.63 -5.36 6.77
N ILE A 120 6.48 -6.64 7.12
CA ILE A 120 6.58 -7.10 8.50
C ILE A 120 7.63 -8.22 8.52
N ASN A 121 8.83 -7.86 8.91
CA ASN A 121 9.96 -8.76 9.05
C ASN A 121 10.49 -8.75 10.48
N ARG A 122 11.40 -9.67 10.80
CA ARG A 122 12.16 -9.68 12.06
C ARG A 122 13.64 -9.51 11.79
N ASP A 123 14.33 -8.61 12.48
CA ASP A 123 15.78 -8.45 12.38
C ASP A 123 16.54 -9.58 13.09
N GLU A 124 17.87 -9.45 13.15
CA GLU A 124 18.78 -10.41 13.80
C GLU A 124 18.53 -10.54 15.31
N ASN A 125 17.97 -9.49 15.94
CA ASN A 125 17.62 -9.44 17.35
C ASN A 125 16.15 -9.83 17.60
N GLY A 126 15.43 -10.26 16.57
CA GLY A 126 14.01 -10.64 16.63
C GLY A 126 13.03 -9.46 16.70
N LYS A 127 13.52 -8.22 16.60
CA LYS A 127 12.70 -7.00 16.60
C LYS A 127 12.02 -6.83 15.24
N LEU A 128 10.79 -6.32 15.25
CA LEU A 128 10.06 -6.04 14.02
C LEU A 128 10.72 -4.93 13.21
N CYS A 129 10.86 -5.16 11.91
CA CYS A 129 11.38 -4.19 10.94
C CYS A 129 10.66 -4.35 9.61
N GLY A 130 10.71 -3.30 8.78
CA GLY A 130 10.01 -3.26 7.51
C GLY A 130 10.86 -3.67 6.30
N ASP A 131 10.31 -3.45 5.12
CA ASP A 131 11.02 -3.65 3.85
C ASP A 131 11.93 -2.45 3.50
N VAL A 132 11.76 -1.34 4.20
CA VAL A 132 12.52 -0.10 4.03
C VAL A 132 13.54 0.05 5.17
N ASP A 133 14.75 0.48 4.83
CA ASP A 133 15.74 0.89 5.82
C ASP A 133 15.40 2.28 6.37
N PHE A 134 14.49 2.30 7.36
CA PHE A 134 13.85 3.50 7.90
C PHE A 134 14.84 4.63 8.20
N GLU A 135 15.92 4.35 8.93
CA GLU A 135 16.93 5.35 9.34
C GLU A 135 17.60 6.04 8.13
N SER A 136 17.77 5.32 7.02
CA SER A 136 18.37 5.87 5.81
C SER A 136 17.39 6.66 4.94
N VAL A 137 16.09 6.40 5.07
CA VAL A 137 15.03 6.96 4.23
C VAL A 137 14.30 8.12 4.91
N GLU A 138 14.12 8.09 6.23
CA GLU A 138 13.45 9.12 7.01
C GLU A 138 13.98 10.54 6.71
N PRO A 139 15.29 10.80 6.58
CA PRO A 139 15.79 12.15 6.30
C PRO A 139 15.40 12.70 4.91
N LYS A 140 14.98 11.84 3.98
CA LYS A 140 14.64 12.21 2.59
C LYS A 140 13.14 12.26 2.36
N ALA A 141 12.37 11.44 3.08
CA ALA A 141 10.94 11.32 2.89
C ALA A 141 10.21 12.51 3.51
N SER A 142 9.17 13.02 2.84
CA SER A 142 8.27 13.99 3.46
C SER A 142 7.38 13.32 4.52
N TYR A 143 7.02 12.06 4.27
CA TYR A 143 6.30 11.19 5.19
C TYR A 143 6.80 9.76 5.05
N ILE A 144 6.96 9.05 6.15
CA ILE A 144 7.33 7.63 6.17
C ILE A 144 6.55 6.89 7.25
N THR A 145 6.04 5.70 6.95
CA THR A 145 5.38 4.85 7.95
C THR A 145 6.39 4.06 8.77
N PRO A 146 6.32 4.05 10.11
CA PRO A 146 7.19 3.22 10.94
C PRO A 146 6.76 1.75 10.89
N VAL A 147 7.71 0.85 11.13
CA VAL A 147 7.45 -0.58 11.36
C VAL A 147 8.09 -1.00 12.68
N PRO A 148 7.30 -1.41 13.70
CA PRO A 148 5.84 -1.51 13.72
C PRO A 148 5.15 -0.14 13.90
N GLY A 149 3.82 -0.09 13.75
CA GLY A 149 3.00 1.08 14.07
C GLY A 149 2.44 1.86 12.87
N GLY A 150 2.87 1.54 11.66
CA GLY A 150 2.36 2.15 10.42
C GLY A 150 1.16 1.41 9.83
N VAL A 151 1.39 0.58 8.82
CA VAL A 151 0.31 -0.05 8.02
C VAL A 151 -0.48 -1.11 8.79
N GLY A 152 0.16 -1.88 9.67
CA GLY A 152 -0.47 -3.00 10.38
C GLY A 152 -1.77 -2.63 11.14
N PRO A 153 -1.77 -1.59 12.00
CA PRO A 153 -2.99 -1.11 12.68
C PRO A 153 -4.12 -0.71 11.71
N MET A 154 -3.77 -0.18 10.54
CA MET A 154 -4.76 0.22 9.53
C MET A 154 -5.49 -0.97 8.92
N THR A 155 -4.84 -2.12 8.79
CA THR A 155 -5.51 -3.35 8.31
C THR A 155 -6.70 -3.71 9.19
N ILE A 156 -6.54 -3.63 10.52
CA ILE A 156 -7.62 -3.92 11.48
C ILE A 156 -8.71 -2.84 11.42
N ALA A 157 -8.31 -1.56 11.34
CA ALA A 157 -9.26 -0.46 11.22
C ALA A 157 -10.13 -0.60 9.95
N MET A 158 -9.52 -0.98 8.82
CA MET A 158 -10.24 -1.15 7.55
C MET A 158 -11.13 -2.40 7.54
N LEU A 159 -10.75 -3.47 8.23
CA LEU A 159 -11.63 -4.62 8.45
C LEU A 159 -12.92 -4.19 9.18
N MET A 160 -12.80 -3.37 10.23
CA MET A 160 -13.95 -2.84 10.95
C MET A 160 -14.78 -1.89 10.07
N ALA A 161 -14.14 -1.07 9.25
CA ALA A 161 -14.81 -0.19 8.29
C ALA A 161 -15.61 -0.98 7.25
N ASN A 162 -15.04 -2.05 6.68
CA ASN A 162 -15.73 -2.95 5.75
C ASN A 162 -16.89 -3.67 6.43
N THR A 163 -16.70 -4.13 7.67
CA THR A 163 -17.77 -4.75 8.46
C THR A 163 -18.95 -3.81 8.66
N LEU A 164 -18.68 -2.54 8.99
CA LEU A 164 -19.72 -1.52 9.12
C LEU A 164 -20.40 -1.22 7.77
N LYS A 165 -19.65 -1.19 6.66
CA LYS A 165 -20.20 -0.99 5.32
C LYS A 165 -21.13 -2.13 4.91
N ALA A 166 -20.75 -3.37 5.17
CA ALA A 166 -21.58 -4.55 4.93
C ALA A 166 -22.85 -4.52 5.78
N ALA A 167 -22.74 -4.18 7.07
CA ALA A 167 -23.88 -4.10 7.98
C ALA A 167 -24.91 -3.04 7.58
N LYS A 168 -24.47 -1.92 6.99
CA LYS A 168 -25.36 -0.87 6.46
C LYS A 168 -26.11 -1.27 5.18
N GLY A 169 -25.78 -2.41 4.57
CA GLY A 169 -26.38 -2.85 3.31
C GLY A 169 -25.88 -2.09 2.07
N ASN A 170 -24.78 -1.33 2.20
CA ASN A 170 -24.18 -0.55 1.10
C ASN A 170 -23.24 -1.41 0.24
N VAL A 171 -23.59 -2.67 0.03
CA VAL A 171 -22.80 -3.68 -0.69
C VAL A 171 -23.69 -4.41 -1.70
N GLN A 172 -23.20 -4.59 -2.93
CA GLN A 172 -23.96 -5.24 -4.01
C GLN A 172 -23.79 -6.75 -4.01
#